data_AF-A0A0F9DQ31-F1
#
_entry.id   AF-A0A0F9DQ31-F1
#
_cell.length_a   1.000
_cell.length_b   1.000
_cell.length_c   1.000
_cell.angle_alpha   90.00
_cell.angle_beta   90.00
_cell.angle_gamma   90.00
#
_symmetry.space_group_name_H-M   'P 1'
#
loop_
_entity.id
_entity.type
_entity.pdbx_description
1 polymer ?
#
loop_
_entity_poly.entity_id
_entity_poly.type
_entity_poly.pdbx_seq_one_letter_code
_entity_poly.pdbx_strand_id
1 'polypeptide(L)'
;MSSENSKVYFGSVQHGKMAIFASFAAKVDKITEILLEQTPIEKKDKVAIKMHLGFLDGYQTIPVFFVRRIVEAVKKTGGYPFITDTSTAVYNAVKRGYTQETCGCPIIPVAGVKEGYTTPVEINFRGFNTLDLGGVLKDADVLIDLSHAKGHGACGYGGALKNLALGAYSASSRWFKIHGVFNVDKYWDPEKGSPEHARKLVEGCPYGALSYNEEKDKLYRNYHDCHQCFTCLELDQGVGAVKLPRESYTAFQEMIAISSNKVLETFDPKKVFYLNFLTQITAFCDCLGTG
;
A
#
# COMPACT_ATOMS: atom_id res chain seq x y z
N MET A 1 3.36 -17.88 13.16
CA MET A 1 2.01 -17.29 13.00
C MET A 1 1.21 -17.65 14.23
N SER A 2 0.58 -16.66 14.88
CA SER A 2 -0.35 -16.93 15.99
C SER A 2 -1.60 -17.62 15.44
N SER A 3 -2.07 -18.67 16.10
CA SER A 3 -3.34 -19.35 15.80
C SER A 3 -4.55 -18.69 16.46
N GLU A 4 -4.36 -17.59 17.20
CA GLU A 4 -5.45 -16.87 17.84
C GLU A 4 -6.14 -15.93 16.85
N ASN A 5 -7.47 -15.99 16.82
CA ASN A 5 -8.28 -15.09 16.00
C ASN A 5 -8.07 -13.63 16.47
N SER A 6 -7.81 -12.73 15.53
CA SER A 6 -7.71 -11.30 15.84
C SER A 6 -9.06 -10.75 16.29
N LYS A 7 -9.06 -9.92 17.34
CA LYS A 7 -10.25 -9.21 17.78
C LYS A 7 -10.52 -8.04 16.84
N VAL A 8 -11.69 -8.01 16.21
CA VAL A 8 -12.08 -6.98 15.23
C VAL A 8 -13.25 -6.17 15.75
N TYR A 9 -13.11 -4.85 15.75
CA TYR A 9 -14.20 -3.90 16.04
C TYR A 9 -14.72 -3.31 14.74
N PHE A 10 -16.04 -3.17 14.63
CA PHE A 10 -16.67 -2.64 13.44
C PHE A 10 -17.63 -1.50 13.79
N GLY A 11 -17.44 -0.35 13.13
CA GLY A 11 -18.29 0.83 13.28
C GLY A 11 -18.91 1.18 11.93
N SER A 12 -20.18 0.85 11.74
CA SER A 12 -20.89 1.18 10.49
C SER A 12 -21.04 2.70 10.30
N VAL A 13 -20.86 3.15 9.06
CA VAL A 13 -21.19 4.53 8.63
C VAL A 13 -22.69 4.82 8.77
N GLN A 14 -23.53 3.80 8.79
CA GLN A 14 -24.96 3.94 9.04
C GLN A 14 -25.19 4.30 10.51
N HIS A 15 -25.95 5.36 10.77
CA HIS A 15 -26.14 5.89 12.12
C HIS A 15 -26.84 4.91 13.06
N GLY A 16 -27.79 4.10 12.56
CA GLY A 16 -28.64 3.21 13.37
C GLY A 16 -29.68 3.98 14.20
N LYS A 17 -29.27 5.05 14.89
CA LYS A 17 -30.13 6.03 15.56
C LYS A 17 -29.70 7.45 15.18
N MET A 18 -30.64 8.35 14.90
CA MET A 18 -30.34 9.75 14.57
C MET A 18 -29.95 10.53 15.83
N ALA A 19 -28.70 10.38 16.28
CA ALA A 19 -28.16 11.06 17.45
C ALA A 19 -26.65 11.27 17.31
N ILE A 20 -26.12 12.32 17.93
CA ILE A 20 -24.70 12.70 17.85
C ILE A 20 -23.79 11.54 18.32
N PHE A 21 -24.14 10.87 19.43
CA PHE A 21 -23.38 9.75 19.96
C PHE A 21 -23.35 8.52 19.04
N ALA A 22 -24.26 8.43 18.06
CA ALA A 22 -24.34 7.35 17.09
C ALA A 22 -23.73 7.73 15.72
N SER A 23 -23.19 8.95 15.60
CA SER A 23 -22.51 9.42 14.40
C SER A 23 -21.29 8.58 14.05
N PHE A 24 -20.89 8.60 12.78
CA PHE A 24 -19.68 7.91 12.34
C PHE A 24 -18.44 8.42 13.09
N ALA A 25 -18.36 9.73 13.38
CA ALA A 25 -17.27 10.32 14.16
C ALA A 25 -17.21 9.82 15.61
N ALA A 26 -18.35 9.63 16.26
CA ALA A 26 -18.40 9.06 17.61
C ALA A 26 -17.97 7.58 17.62
N LYS A 27 -18.29 6.82 16.56
CA LYS A 27 -17.84 5.43 16.41
C LYS A 27 -16.34 5.32 16.15
N VAL A 28 -15.78 6.22 15.35
CA VAL A 28 -14.32 6.31 15.14
C VAL A 28 -13.64 6.56 16.49
N ASP A 29 -14.08 7.57 17.24
CA ASP A 29 -13.52 7.85 18.57
C ASP A 29 -13.61 6.63 19.48
N LYS A 30 -14.78 5.97 19.53
CA LYS A 30 -14.95 4.84 20.43
C LYS A 30 -14.06 3.65 20.07
N ILE A 31 -13.90 3.35 18.78
CA ILE A 31 -13.00 2.28 18.33
C ILE A 31 -11.55 2.67 18.62
N THR A 32 -11.16 3.92 18.36
CA THR A 32 -9.83 4.43 18.69
C THR A 32 -9.52 4.31 20.18
N GLU A 33 -10.46 4.69 21.06
CA GLU A 33 -10.33 4.50 22.51
C GLU A 33 -10.07 3.04 22.88
N ILE A 34 -10.90 2.12 22.38
CA ILE A 34 -10.77 0.68 22.68
C ILE A 34 -9.42 0.12 22.22
N LEU A 35 -8.94 0.55 21.05
CA LEU A 35 -7.64 0.12 20.51
C LEU A 35 -6.48 0.69 21.35
N LEU A 36 -6.56 1.96 21.75
CA LEU A 36 -5.55 2.59 22.62
C LEU A 36 -5.54 1.97 24.03
N GLU A 37 -6.67 1.51 24.55
CA GLU A 37 -6.73 0.77 25.83
C GLU A 37 -6.06 -0.61 25.75
N GLN A 38 -5.99 -1.20 24.55
CA GLN A 38 -5.43 -2.54 24.31
C GLN A 38 -3.98 -2.52 23.85
N THR A 39 -3.49 -1.35 23.43
CA THR A 39 -2.11 -1.13 22.99
C THR A 39 -1.38 -0.31 24.05
N PRO A 40 -0.35 -0.85 24.71
CA PRO A 40 0.41 -0.11 25.71
C PRO A 40 1.20 1.01 25.03
N ILE A 41 0.74 2.26 25.21
CA ILE A 41 1.48 3.46 24.81
C ILE A 41 1.99 4.13 26.08
N GLU A 42 3.31 4.26 26.19
CA GLU A 42 3.96 4.89 27.33
C GLU A 42 4.15 6.39 27.09
N LYS A 43 4.34 7.15 28.18
CA LYS A 43 4.68 8.57 28.06
C LYS A 43 5.98 8.70 27.28
N LYS A 44 5.98 9.57 26.27
CA LYS A 44 7.13 9.86 25.38
C LYS A 44 7.34 8.89 24.21
N ASP A 45 6.58 7.80 24.12
CA ASP A 45 6.60 6.91 22.95
C ASP A 45 6.40 7.71 21.65
N LYS A 46 7.22 7.44 20.65
CA LYS A 46 7.07 7.95 19.28
C LYS A 46 6.07 7.07 18.55
N VAL A 47 4.92 7.64 18.24
CA VAL A 47 3.80 6.89 17.65
C VAL A 47 3.72 7.19 16.17
N ALA A 48 4.16 6.24 15.34
CA ALA A 48 4.05 6.35 13.89
C ALA A 48 2.61 6.07 13.46
N ILE A 49 1.95 7.07 12.86
CA ILE A 49 0.69 6.90 12.15
C ILE A 49 1.04 6.73 10.68
N LYS A 50 1.17 5.48 10.23
CA LYS A 50 1.40 5.18 8.83
C LYS A 50 0.08 5.28 8.08
N MET A 51 -0.02 6.21 7.14
CA MET A 51 -1.20 6.32 6.26
C MET A 51 -0.80 6.69 4.85
N HIS A 52 -1.72 6.50 3.90
CA HIS A 52 -1.55 7.02 2.56
C HIS A 52 -2.00 8.49 2.48
N LEU A 53 -1.09 9.39 2.10
CA LEU A 53 -1.37 10.82 1.98
C LEU A 53 -1.91 11.24 0.60
N GLY A 54 -2.19 10.26 -0.26
CA GLY A 54 -2.69 10.45 -1.63
C GLY A 54 -1.59 10.58 -2.68
N PHE A 55 -2.00 10.59 -3.95
CA PHE A 55 -1.12 10.68 -5.12
C PHE A 55 -1.84 11.37 -6.28
N LEU A 56 -1.14 12.27 -7.00
CA LEU A 56 -1.67 13.11 -8.08
C LEU A 56 -3.00 13.78 -7.71
N ASP A 57 -4.09 13.52 -8.45
CA ASP A 57 -5.43 14.09 -8.22
C ASP A 57 -6.32 13.20 -7.33
N GLY A 58 -5.81 12.04 -6.89
CA GLY A 58 -6.57 11.07 -6.09
C GLY A 58 -7.04 11.64 -4.75
N TYR A 59 -8.32 11.98 -4.56
CA TYR A 59 -8.81 12.70 -3.37
C TYR A 59 -9.46 11.81 -2.31
N GLN A 60 -9.67 10.53 -2.64
CA GLN A 60 -10.40 9.54 -1.83
C GLN A 60 -9.55 9.03 -0.65
N THR A 61 -8.98 9.94 0.13
CA THR A 61 -8.15 9.66 1.31
C THR A 61 -8.94 9.84 2.61
N ILE A 62 -8.41 9.36 3.74
CA ILE A 62 -9.07 9.48 5.04
C ILE A 62 -9.26 10.96 5.41
N PRO A 63 -10.48 11.49 5.54
CA PRO A 63 -10.68 12.90 5.82
C PRO A 63 -9.85 13.37 7.02
N VAL A 64 -9.12 14.49 6.87
CA VAL A 64 -8.22 15.02 7.92
C VAL A 64 -8.94 15.24 9.26
N PHE A 65 -10.26 15.47 9.20
CA PHE A 65 -11.14 15.50 10.35
C PHE A 65 -11.02 14.26 11.26
N PHE A 66 -10.99 13.04 10.69
CA PHE A 66 -10.82 11.81 11.48
C PHE A 66 -9.37 11.61 11.93
N VAL A 67 -8.41 11.93 11.07
CA VAL A 67 -6.97 11.86 11.38
C VAL A 67 -6.65 12.70 12.61
N ARG A 68 -7.14 13.95 12.67
CA ARG A 68 -6.93 14.84 13.81
C ARG A 68 -7.47 14.26 15.11
N ARG A 69 -8.64 13.62 15.07
CA ARG A 69 -9.26 13.01 16.26
C ARG A 69 -8.43 11.85 16.81
N ILE A 70 -7.90 11.00 15.91
CA ILE A 70 -6.98 9.91 16.26
C ILE A 70 -5.69 10.47 16.86
N VAL A 71 -5.08 11.49 16.23
CA VAL A 71 -3.87 12.15 16.73
C VAL A 71 -4.07 12.73 18.14
N GLU A 72 -5.19 13.41 18.39
CA GLU A 72 -5.50 13.95 19.72
C GLU A 72 -5.76 12.84 20.75
N ALA A 73 -6.37 11.72 20.35
CA ALA A 73 -6.53 10.56 21.23
C ALA A 73 -5.18 9.96 21.63
N VAL A 74 -4.23 9.83 20.68
CA VAL A 74 -2.86 9.38 20.96
C VAL A 74 -2.13 10.34 21.89
N LYS A 75 -2.24 11.66 21.69
CA LYS A 75 -1.60 12.63 22.60
C LYS A 75 -2.09 12.52 24.04
N LYS A 76 -3.38 12.20 24.24
CA LYS A 76 -3.97 12.03 25.59
C LYS A 76 -3.37 10.85 26.34
N THR A 77 -2.83 9.84 25.66
CA THR A 77 -2.09 8.74 26.32
C THR A 77 -0.69 9.17 26.79
N GLY A 78 -0.20 10.33 26.33
CA GLY A 78 1.16 10.82 26.57
C GLY A 78 2.15 10.45 25.47
N GLY A 79 1.69 9.80 24.40
CA GLY A 79 2.48 9.53 23.20
C GLY A 79 2.71 10.78 22.34
N TYR A 80 3.74 10.72 21.50
CA TYR A 80 4.12 11.77 20.55
C TYR A 80 3.85 11.26 19.13
N PRO A 81 2.64 11.50 18.59
CA PRO A 81 2.30 11.03 17.26
C PRO A 81 3.04 11.82 16.19
N PHE A 82 3.30 11.16 15.07
CA PHE A 82 3.65 11.76 13.79
C PHE A 82 3.07 10.91 12.67
N ILE A 83 2.74 11.55 11.55
CA ILE A 83 2.27 10.86 10.34
C ILE A 83 3.46 10.58 9.44
N THR A 84 3.49 9.42 8.79
CA THR A 84 4.52 9.10 7.80
C THR A 84 3.97 8.42 6.56
N ASP A 85 4.60 8.73 5.42
CA ASP A 85 4.39 8.09 4.11
C ASP A 85 5.63 8.32 3.24
N THR A 86 5.60 7.85 1.99
CA THR A 86 6.64 8.15 0.99
C THR A 86 6.88 9.65 0.84
N SER A 87 8.12 10.08 0.54
CA SER A 87 8.46 11.50 0.37
C SER A 87 7.54 12.23 -0.61
N THR A 88 7.25 11.62 -1.76
CA THR A 88 6.35 12.19 -2.76
C THR A 88 4.95 12.46 -2.19
N ALA A 89 4.41 11.53 -1.39
CA ALA A 89 3.10 11.69 -0.77
C ALA A 89 3.13 12.77 0.32
N VAL A 90 4.19 12.80 1.15
CA VAL A 90 4.37 13.84 2.18
C VAL A 90 4.42 15.24 1.58
N TYR A 91 5.19 15.45 0.51
CA TYR A 91 5.31 16.77 -0.13
C TYR A 91 4.01 17.23 -0.79
N ASN A 92 3.15 16.29 -1.20
CA ASN A 92 1.85 16.59 -1.81
C ASN A 92 0.67 16.53 -0.82
N ALA A 93 0.92 16.23 0.46
CA ALA A 93 -0.11 16.04 1.47
C ALA A 93 -0.98 17.30 1.65
N VAL A 94 -0.36 18.47 1.52
CA VAL A 94 -1.03 19.78 1.61
C VAL A 94 -2.17 19.95 0.60
N LYS A 95 -2.07 19.32 -0.58
CA LYS A 95 -3.12 19.38 -1.63
C LYS A 95 -4.44 18.75 -1.18
N ARG A 96 -4.41 17.92 -0.13
CA ARG A 96 -5.57 17.25 0.48
C ARG A 96 -5.90 17.77 1.87
N GLY A 97 -5.31 18.92 2.23
CA GLY A 97 -5.50 19.54 3.53
C GLY A 97 -4.79 18.83 4.68
N TYR A 98 -3.86 17.90 4.41
CA TYR A 98 -2.96 17.37 5.43
C TYR A 98 -1.78 18.31 5.62
N THR A 99 -1.76 18.97 6.76
CA THR A 99 -0.70 19.85 7.23
C THR A 99 -0.41 19.49 8.68
N GLN A 100 0.72 19.95 9.21
CA GLN A 100 1.02 19.73 10.62
C GLN A 100 -0.08 20.31 11.52
N GLU A 101 -0.66 21.44 11.12
CA GLU A 101 -1.68 22.18 11.83
C GLU A 101 -3.04 21.47 11.79
N THR A 102 -3.46 20.98 10.61
CA THR A 102 -4.74 20.29 10.46
C THR A 102 -4.70 18.89 11.05
N CYS A 103 -3.62 18.13 10.83
CA CYS A 103 -3.42 16.81 11.43
C CYS A 103 -3.12 16.89 12.93
N GLY A 104 -2.50 17.98 13.39
CA GLY A 104 -2.11 18.18 14.77
C GLY A 104 -0.79 17.51 15.16
N CYS A 105 -0.02 16.99 14.21
CA CYS A 105 1.28 16.37 14.46
C CYS A 105 2.19 16.49 13.23
N PRO A 106 3.51 16.33 13.39
CA PRO A 106 4.44 16.37 12.26
C PRO A 106 4.11 15.33 11.18
N ILE A 107 4.42 15.66 9.92
CA ILE A 107 4.32 14.74 8.78
C ILE A 107 5.74 14.51 8.25
N ILE A 108 6.22 13.27 8.31
CA ILE A 108 7.64 12.94 8.12
C ILE A 108 7.80 11.92 6.98
N PRO A 109 8.64 12.19 5.96
CA PRO A 109 8.96 11.21 4.91
C PRO A 109 9.61 9.95 5.47
N VAL A 110 9.09 8.78 5.12
CA VAL A 110 9.48 7.49 5.73
C VAL A 110 10.98 7.15 5.61
N ALA A 111 11.60 7.58 4.50
CA ALA A 111 13.03 7.38 4.20
C ALA A 111 13.85 8.68 4.29
N GLY A 112 13.30 9.71 4.95
CA GLY A 112 13.91 11.04 5.05
C GLY A 112 13.87 11.83 3.73
N VAL A 113 14.32 13.09 3.78
CA VAL A 113 14.20 14.04 2.66
C VAL A 113 14.96 13.60 1.41
N LYS A 114 16.13 12.98 1.60
CA LYS A 114 17.01 12.51 0.52
C LYS A 114 16.81 11.02 0.18
N GLU A 115 15.76 10.37 0.70
CA GLU A 115 15.48 8.94 0.49
C GLU A 115 16.62 7.99 0.92
N GLY A 116 17.53 8.47 1.79
CA GLY A 116 18.70 7.72 2.25
C GLY A 116 18.63 7.28 3.71
N TYR A 117 17.62 7.70 4.46
CA TYR A 117 17.44 7.28 5.84
C TYR A 117 16.67 5.97 5.87
N THR A 118 17.39 4.88 5.67
CA THR A 118 16.85 3.54 5.48
C THR A 118 17.65 2.50 6.25
N THR A 119 17.04 1.37 6.58
CA THR A 119 17.72 0.16 7.04
C THR A 119 17.41 -0.99 6.08
N PRO A 120 18.43 -1.69 5.53
CA PRO A 120 18.19 -2.84 4.68
C PRO A 120 17.58 -4.00 5.50
N VAL A 121 16.58 -4.67 4.95
CA VAL A 121 15.96 -5.87 5.50
C VAL A 121 16.02 -7.00 4.47
N GLU A 122 16.39 -8.20 4.91
CA GLU A 122 16.48 -9.37 4.03
C GLU A 122 15.10 -9.94 3.73
N ILE A 123 14.86 -10.26 2.46
CA ILE A 123 13.61 -10.86 1.96
C ILE A 123 13.84 -12.15 1.14
N ASN A 124 14.97 -12.27 0.45
CA ASN A 124 15.37 -13.44 -0.35
C ASN A 124 14.21 -14.03 -1.19
N PHE A 125 13.58 -13.20 -2.02
CA PHE A 125 12.38 -13.56 -2.75
C PHE A 125 12.49 -13.22 -4.23
N ARG A 126 12.36 -14.24 -5.09
CA ARG A 126 12.34 -14.14 -6.56
C ARG A 126 13.46 -13.26 -7.16
N GLY A 127 14.68 -13.42 -6.65
CA GLY A 127 15.86 -12.68 -7.11
C GLY A 127 16.09 -11.32 -6.44
N PHE A 128 15.19 -10.89 -5.54
CA PHE A 128 15.40 -9.73 -4.69
C PHE A 128 15.87 -10.18 -3.31
N ASN A 129 17.08 -9.78 -2.93
CA ASN A 129 17.69 -10.18 -1.66
C ASN A 129 17.24 -9.28 -0.50
N THR A 130 17.18 -7.97 -0.73
CA THR A 130 16.90 -6.98 0.32
C THR A 130 15.93 -5.89 -0.11
N LEU A 131 15.18 -5.36 0.85
CA LEU A 131 14.42 -4.10 0.71
C LEU A 131 15.00 -3.04 1.66
N ASP A 132 14.86 -1.78 1.28
CA ASP A 132 15.35 -0.63 2.07
C ASP A 132 14.19 -0.04 2.85
N LEU A 133 14.00 -0.51 4.09
CA LEU A 133 12.94 -0.07 4.99
C LEU A 133 13.23 1.35 5.48
N GLY A 134 12.24 2.23 5.46
CA GLY A 134 12.39 3.61 5.87
C GLY A 134 12.67 3.74 7.36
N GLY A 135 13.78 4.41 7.70
CA GLY A 135 14.29 4.50 9.07
C GLY A 135 13.31 5.15 10.03
N VAL A 136 12.40 6.01 9.54
CA VAL A 136 11.41 6.68 10.39
C VAL A 136 10.48 5.70 11.11
N LEU A 137 10.15 4.57 10.47
CA LEU A 137 9.35 3.54 11.13
C LEU A 137 10.17 2.73 12.13
N LYS A 138 11.45 2.49 11.85
CA LYS A 138 12.34 1.77 12.76
C LYS A 138 12.56 2.54 14.08
N ASP A 139 12.59 3.86 14.01
CA ASP A 139 12.78 4.72 15.19
C ASP A 139 11.47 5.00 15.96
N ALA A 140 10.35 4.40 15.56
CA ALA A 140 9.08 4.53 16.25
C ALA A 140 8.86 3.41 17.28
N ASP A 141 8.28 3.76 18.43
CA ASP A 141 7.98 2.82 19.51
C ASP A 141 6.64 2.09 19.29
N VAL A 142 5.70 2.77 18.62
CA VAL A 142 4.32 2.29 18.39
C VAL A 142 3.94 2.51 16.93
N LEU A 143 3.29 1.52 16.32
CA LEU A 143 2.75 1.62 14.96
C LEU A 143 1.22 1.63 14.98
N ILE A 144 0.66 2.69 14.40
CA ILE A 144 -0.74 2.77 14.00
C ILE A 144 -0.79 2.69 12.48
N ASP A 145 -1.22 1.54 11.96
CA ASP A 145 -1.48 1.38 10.52
C ASP A 145 -2.88 1.90 10.20
N LEU A 146 -2.93 3.17 9.80
CA LEU A 146 -4.15 3.90 9.49
C LEU A 146 -4.38 3.87 7.98
N SER A 147 -5.29 3.01 7.55
CA SER A 147 -5.49 2.74 6.12
C SER A 147 -6.93 2.99 5.67
N HIS A 148 -7.11 3.14 4.36
CA HIS A 148 -8.44 3.11 3.75
C HIS A 148 -8.53 2.01 2.70
N ALA A 149 -9.71 1.43 2.60
CA ALA A 149 -10.07 0.37 1.68
C ALA A 149 -10.13 0.89 0.24
N LYS A 150 -9.45 0.21 -0.69
CA LYS A 150 -9.47 0.54 -2.12
C LYS A 150 -9.25 -0.70 -2.98
N GLY A 151 -9.66 -0.66 -4.24
CA GLY A 151 -9.32 -1.68 -5.22
C GLY A 151 -7.85 -1.61 -5.66
N HIS A 152 -7.37 -2.68 -6.28
CA HIS A 152 -6.07 -2.70 -6.93
C HIS A 152 -6.03 -3.70 -8.09
N GLY A 153 -5.67 -3.24 -9.30
CA GLY A 153 -5.65 -4.10 -10.49
C GLY A 153 -4.79 -5.37 -10.34
N ALA A 154 -3.67 -5.28 -9.62
CA ALA A 154 -2.73 -6.41 -9.51
C ALA A 154 -2.89 -7.30 -8.26
N CYS A 155 -3.44 -6.79 -7.15
CA CYS A 155 -3.57 -7.56 -5.90
C CYS A 155 -5.00 -7.62 -5.36
N GLY A 156 -5.98 -7.20 -6.17
CA GLY A 156 -7.40 -7.13 -5.84
C GLY A 156 -7.75 -5.98 -4.91
N TYR A 157 -7.05 -5.87 -3.79
CA TYR A 157 -7.40 -4.96 -2.70
C TYR A 157 -6.18 -4.25 -2.10
N GLY A 158 -6.36 -2.98 -1.75
CA GLY A 158 -5.45 -2.16 -0.97
C GLY A 158 -6.06 -1.78 0.37
N GLY A 159 -5.25 -1.78 1.41
CA GLY A 159 -5.60 -1.46 2.79
C GLY A 159 -4.37 -1.57 3.67
N ALA A 160 -4.53 -2.05 4.90
CA ALA A 160 -3.48 -2.18 5.91
C ALA A 160 -2.15 -2.77 5.36
N LEU A 161 -2.19 -4.01 4.84
CA LEU A 161 -1.00 -4.66 4.29
C LEU A 161 -0.33 -3.82 3.21
N LYS A 162 -1.08 -3.30 2.24
CA LYS A 162 -0.52 -2.50 1.16
C LYS A 162 0.07 -1.17 1.65
N ASN A 163 -0.51 -0.58 2.69
CA ASN A 163 -0.05 0.67 3.28
C ASN A 163 1.36 0.50 3.87
N LEU A 164 1.62 -0.63 4.53
CA LEU A 164 2.96 -0.99 4.99
C LEU A 164 3.84 -1.40 3.81
N ALA A 165 3.42 -2.39 3.01
CA ALA A 165 4.20 -2.98 1.93
C ALA A 165 4.79 -1.97 0.95
N LEU A 166 4.05 -0.91 0.59
CA LEU A 166 4.50 0.09 -0.37
C LEU A 166 4.89 1.42 0.26
N GLY A 167 4.32 1.76 1.41
CA GLY A 167 4.50 3.06 2.05
C GLY A 167 5.64 3.08 3.07
N ALA A 168 6.16 1.93 3.48
CA ALA A 168 7.20 1.81 4.52
C ALA A 168 8.64 1.78 3.96
N TYR A 169 8.82 1.86 2.65
CA TYR A 169 10.09 1.63 1.97
C TYR A 169 10.54 2.85 1.18
N SER A 170 11.85 2.93 0.90
CA SER A 170 12.39 3.94 -0.01
C SER A 170 11.75 3.85 -1.40
N ALA A 171 11.77 4.97 -2.13
CA ALA A 171 11.28 5.03 -3.51
C ALA A 171 11.95 3.97 -4.40
N SER A 172 13.26 3.74 -4.21
CA SER A 172 14.01 2.73 -4.98
C SER A 172 13.47 1.31 -4.72
N SER A 173 13.34 0.92 -3.45
CA SER A 173 12.80 -0.40 -3.10
C SER A 173 11.34 -0.55 -3.51
N ARG A 174 10.52 0.49 -3.33
CA ARG A 174 9.12 0.50 -3.76
C ARG A 174 9.00 0.25 -5.26
N TRP A 175 9.67 1.05 -6.10
CA TRP A 175 9.44 1.02 -7.55
C TRP A 175 10.25 -0.06 -8.26
N PHE A 176 11.50 -0.29 -7.89
CA PHE A 176 12.37 -1.21 -8.62
C PHE A 176 12.39 -2.63 -8.07
N LYS A 177 12.07 -2.83 -6.79
CA LYS A 177 12.09 -4.16 -6.16
C LYS A 177 10.68 -4.70 -5.95
N ILE A 178 9.84 -3.97 -5.22
CA ILE A 178 8.48 -4.43 -4.89
C ILE A 178 7.59 -4.46 -6.14
N HIS A 179 7.49 -3.37 -6.91
CA HIS A 179 6.81 -3.43 -8.21
C HIS A 179 7.64 -4.19 -9.26
N GLY A 180 8.97 -4.25 -9.09
CA GLY A 180 9.85 -5.03 -9.96
C GLY A 180 9.52 -6.52 -9.99
N VAL A 181 8.89 -7.05 -8.93
CA VAL A 181 8.48 -8.45 -8.84
C VAL A 181 7.50 -8.89 -9.94
N PHE A 182 6.80 -7.93 -10.55
CA PHE A 182 5.94 -8.19 -11.72
C PHE A 182 6.71 -8.67 -12.95
N ASN A 183 8.01 -8.42 -13.03
CA ASN A 183 8.81 -8.72 -14.22
C ASN A 183 9.72 -9.95 -14.04
N VAL A 184 9.54 -10.72 -12.96
CA VAL A 184 10.34 -11.93 -12.68
C VAL A 184 9.85 -13.13 -13.48
N ASP A 185 8.59 -13.11 -13.93
CA ASP A 185 8.05 -14.16 -14.78
C ASP A 185 8.51 -14.01 -16.23
N LYS A 186 8.82 -15.14 -16.87
CA LYS A 186 9.16 -15.18 -18.29
C LYS A 186 7.87 -15.13 -19.12
N TYR A 187 7.26 -13.95 -19.21
CA TYR A 187 6.00 -13.74 -19.94
C TYR A 187 6.12 -14.00 -21.45
N TRP A 188 7.27 -13.69 -22.05
CA TRP A 188 7.56 -13.81 -23.49
C TRP A 188 8.61 -14.87 -23.76
N ASP A 189 8.37 -15.70 -24.77
CA ASP A 189 9.30 -16.69 -25.30
C ASP A 189 9.75 -16.27 -26.72
N PRO A 190 10.91 -15.59 -26.85
CA PRO A 190 11.39 -15.08 -28.13
C PRO A 190 11.77 -16.20 -29.12
N GLU A 191 12.01 -17.43 -28.63
CA GLU A 191 12.31 -18.57 -29.53
C GLU A 191 11.08 -19.05 -30.30
N LYS A 192 9.88 -18.72 -29.81
CA LYS A 192 8.61 -19.09 -30.44
C LYS A 192 7.91 -17.89 -31.07
N GLY A 193 8.10 -16.72 -30.49
CA GLY A 193 7.52 -15.47 -30.96
C GLY A 193 8.24 -14.91 -32.19
N SER A 194 7.63 -13.88 -32.78
CA SER A 194 8.29 -13.01 -33.75
C SER A 194 7.90 -11.54 -33.47
N PRO A 195 8.65 -10.56 -34.00
CA PRO A 195 8.27 -9.15 -33.90
C PRO A 195 6.85 -8.86 -34.41
N GLU A 196 6.44 -9.49 -35.51
CA GLU A 196 5.10 -9.35 -36.09
C GLU A 196 4.03 -9.91 -35.13
N HIS A 197 4.31 -11.07 -34.52
CA HIS A 197 3.41 -11.67 -33.53
C HIS A 197 3.31 -10.81 -32.27
N ALA A 198 4.43 -10.26 -31.80
CA ALA A 198 4.43 -9.34 -30.66
C ALA A 198 3.62 -8.07 -30.94
N ARG A 199 3.74 -7.48 -32.15
CA ARG A 199 2.92 -6.33 -32.56
C ARG A 199 1.43 -6.68 -32.61
N LYS A 200 1.06 -7.85 -33.14
CA LYS A 200 -0.32 -8.37 -33.11
C LYS A 200 -0.87 -8.47 -31.68
N LEU A 201 -0.05 -8.94 -30.73
CA LEU A 201 -0.43 -9.03 -29.33
C LEU A 201 -0.64 -7.64 -28.71
N VAL A 202 0.25 -6.68 -28.99
CA VAL A 202 0.14 -5.29 -28.53
C VAL A 202 -1.15 -4.64 -29.06
N GLU A 203 -1.37 -4.70 -30.38
CA GLU A 203 -2.56 -4.13 -31.04
C GLU A 203 -3.86 -4.81 -30.58
N GLY A 204 -3.81 -6.11 -30.34
CA GLY A 204 -4.96 -6.89 -29.90
C GLY A 204 -5.29 -6.75 -28.40
N CYS A 205 -4.48 -6.03 -27.62
CA CYS A 205 -4.76 -5.82 -26.20
C CYS A 205 -5.86 -4.75 -26.02
N PRO A 206 -7.07 -5.10 -25.56
CA PRO A 206 -8.19 -4.15 -25.48
C PRO A 206 -7.99 -3.05 -24.42
N TYR A 207 -7.01 -3.24 -23.53
CA TYR A 207 -6.69 -2.31 -22.44
C TYR A 207 -5.36 -1.60 -22.64
N GLY A 208 -4.67 -1.80 -23.77
CA GLY A 208 -3.36 -1.17 -24.02
C GLY A 208 -2.27 -1.59 -23.02
N ALA A 209 -2.43 -2.74 -22.36
CA ALA A 209 -1.57 -3.19 -21.27
C ALA A 209 -0.27 -3.86 -21.74
N LEU A 210 -0.05 -4.01 -23.05
CA LEU A 210 1.12 -4.67 -23.62
C LEU A 210 1.99 -3.66 -24.38
N SER A 211 3.30 -3.81 -24.28
CA SER A 211 4.26 -3.06 -25.08
C SER A 211 5.41 -3.96 -25.52
N TYR A 212 5.93 -3.75 -26.72
CA TYR A 212 7.01 -4.56 -27.28
C TYR A 212 8.26 -3.71 -27.49
N ASN A 213 9.40 -4.23 -27.04
CA ASN A 213 10.71 -3.65 -27.30
C ASN A 213 11.43 -4.52 -28.34
N GLU A 214 11.57 -3.99 -29.56
CA GLU A 214 12.16 -4.72 -30.69
C GLU A 214 13.66 -4.98 -30.49
N GLU A 215 14.40 -4.02 -29.92
CA GLU A 215 15.85 -4.14 -29.69
C GLU A 215 16.21 -5.30 -28.74
N LYS A 216 15.31 -5.58 -27.78
CA LYS A 216 15.49 -6.63 -26.76
C LYS A 216 14.70 -7.89 -27.06
N ASP A 217 13.93 -7.89 -28.15
CA ASP A 217 12.90 -8.88 -28.46
C ASP A 217 12.09 -9.28 -27.21
N LYS A 218 11.50 -8.27 -26.57
CA LYS A 218 10.82 -8.46 -25.28
C LYS A 218 9.44 -7.83 -25.27
N LEU A 219 8.43 -8.65 -25.06
CA LEU A 219 7.06 -8.22 -24.76
C LEU A 219 6.90 -7.98 -23.25
N TYR A 220 6.46 -6.77 -22.91
CA TYR A 220 6.18 -6.33 -21.55
C TYR A 220 4.68 -6.27 -21.33
N ARG A 221 4.28 -6.58 -20.09
CA ARG A 221 2.91 -6.50 -19.62
C ARG A 221 2.83 -5.55 -18.43
N ASN A 222 2.00 -4.53 -18.54
CA ASN A 222 1.66 -3.67 -17.43
C ASN A 222 0.58 -4.35 -16.56
N TYR A 223 0.92 -4.72 -15.34
CA TYR A 223 -0.02 -5.36 -14.40
C TYR A 223 -1.04 -4.40 -13.79
N HIS A 224 -0.84 -3.09 -13.90
CA HIS A 224 -1.84 -2.11 -13.48
C HIS A 224 -2.99 -2.01 -14.49
N ASP A 225 -2.67 -2.09 -15.78
CA ASP A 225 -3.64 -1.94 -16.87
C ASP A 225 -4.17 -3.30 -17.37
N CYS A 226 -3.48 -4.39 -17.09
CA CYS A 226 -3.89 -5.73 -17.50
C CYS A 226 -5.08 -6.22 -16.66
N HIS A 227 -6.25 -6.34 -17.30
CA HIS A 227 -7.46 -6.89 -16.68
C HIS A 227 -7.53 -8.43 -16.69
N GLN A 228 -6.45 -9.12 -17.09
CA GLN A 228 -6.36 -10.58 -17.10
C GLN A 228 -7.48 -11.26 -17.92
N CYS A 229 -7.95 -10.61 -18.99
CA CYS A 229 -9.03 -11.09 -19.86
C CYS A 229 -8.62 -12.24 -20.81
N PHE A 230 -7.36 -12.65 -20.79
CA PHE A 230 -6.79 -13.73 -21.61
C PHE A 230 -6.81 -13.55 -23.14
N THR A 231 -7.22 -12.39 -23.67
CA THR A 231 -7.17 -12.09 -25.12
C THR A 231 -5.77 -12.31 -25.72
N CYS A 232 -4.70 -12.00 -24.97
CA CYS A 232 -3.33 -12.29 -25.42
C CYS A 232 -3.05 -13.79 -25.60
N LEU A 233 -3.63 -14.69 -24.79
CA LEU A 233 -3.49 -16.13 -24.97
C LEU A 233 -4.29 -16.63 -26.17
N GLU A 234 -5.47 -16.06 -26.41
CA GLU A 234 -6.28 -16.39 -27.59
C GLU A 234 -5.56 -16.00 -28.88
N LEU A 235 -4.96 -14.80 -28.91
CA LEU A 235 -4.18 -14.32 -30.05
C LEU A 235 -2.87 -15.10 -30.27
N ASP A 236 -2.30 -15.65 -29.19
CA ASP A 236 -1.10 -16.50 -29.17
C ASP A 236 -1.40 -17.98 -29.47
N GLN A 237 -2.67 -18.35 -29.67
CA GLN A 237 -3.06 -19.72 -29.96
C GLN A 237 -2.32 -20.25 -31.21
N GLY A 238 -1.64 -21.38 -31.05
CA GLY A 238 -0.84 -22.01 -32.11
C GLY A 238 0.63 -21.59 -32.15
N VAL A 239 0.99 -20.45 -31.54
CA VAL A 239 2.38 -19.98 -31.40
C VAL A 239 2.94 -20.39 -30.04
N GLY A 240 2.21 -20.11 -28.96
CA GLY A 240 2.63 -20.45 -27.60
C GLY A 240 3.84 -19.65 -27.11
N ALA A 241 3.99 -18.41 -27.57
CA ALA A 241 5.05 -17.49 -27.17
C ALA A 241 4.72 -16.71 -25.88
N VAL A 242 3.43 -16.63 -25.50
CA VAL A 242 2.97 -15.98 -24.29
C VAL A 242 2.81 -17.00 -23.16
N LYS A 243 3.46 -16.76 -22.03
CA LYS A 243 3.39 -17.63 -20.84
C LYS A 243 2.77 -16.87 -19.67
N LEU A 244 1.78 -17.49 -19.06
CA LEU A 244 1.10 -16.97 -17.86
C LEU A 244 1.20 -17.96 -16.71
N PRO A 245 2.39 -18.14 -16.12
CA PRO A 245 2.53 -18.97 -14.94
C PRO A 245 1.68 -18.41 -13.78
N ARG A 246 1.19 -19.28 -12.90
CA ARG A 246 0.35 -18.87 -11.75
C ARG A 246 1.08 -17.85 -10.88
N GLU A 247 2.39 -18.03 -10.77
CA GLU A 247 3.33 -17.20 -10.04
C GLU A 247 3.32 -15.73 -10.51
N SER A 248 3.00 -15.46 -11.78
CA SER A 248 2.84 -14.09 -12.29
C SER A 248 1.76 -13.32 -11.53
N TYR A 249 0.73 -14.01 -11.05
CA TYR A 249 -0.40 -13.41 -10.34
C TYR A 249 -0.16 -13.30 -8.84
N THR A 250 0.56 -14.26 -8.26
CA THR A 250 0.77 -14.33 -6.81
C THR A 250 2.02 -13.58 -6.35
N ALA A 251 3.03 -13.39 -7.21
CA ALA A 251 4.32 -12.83 -6.81
C ALA A 251 4.21 -11.45 -6.13
N PHE A 252 3.33 -10.58 -6.61
CA PHE A 252 3.12 -9.27 -5.98
C PHE A 252 2.36 -9.36 -4.65
N GLN A 253 1.42 -10.29 -4.53
CA GLN A 253 0.70 -10.54 -3.27
C GLN A 253 1.64 -11.12 -2.21
N GLU A 254 2.48 -12.08 -2.61
CA GLU A 254 3.56 -12.67 -1.80
C GLU A 254 4.54 -11.58 -1.36
N MET A 255 4.98 -10.71 -2.29
CA MET A 255 5.85 -9.58 -1.96
C MET A 255 5.18 -8.59 -1.00
N ILE A 256 3.89 -8.29 -1.15
CA ILE A 256 3.14 -7.46 -0.19
C ILE A 256 3.13 -8.10 1.20
N ALA A 257 2.87 -9.40 1.30
CA ALA A 257 2.87 -10.10 2.58
C ALA A 257 4.27 -10.09 3.22
N ILE A 258 5.32 -10.42 2.46
CA ILE A 258 6.71 -10.44 2.92
C ILE A 258 7.14 -9.05 3.40
N SER A 259 6.95 -8.03 2.57
CA SER A 259 7.33 -6.65 2.89
C SER A 259 6.53 -6.07 4.05
N SER A 260 5.23 -6.38 4.17
CA SER A 260 4.46 -5.98 5.36
C SER A 260 5.02 -6.64 6.63
N ASN A 261 5.31 -7.94 6.56
CA ASN A 261 5.84 -8.68 7.70
C ASN A 261 7.20 -8.13 8.15
N LYS A 262 8.07 -7.75 7.21
CA LYS A 262 9.38 -7.13 7.54
C LYS A 262 9.26 -5.80 8.27
N VAL A 263 8.19 -5.05 8.04
CA VAL A 263 7.89 -3.85 8.84
C VAL A 263 7.43 -4.25 10.23
N LEU A 264 6.50 -5.21 10.34
CA LEU A 264 5.97 -5.64 11.63
C LEU A 264 7.04 -6.27 12.54
N GLU A 265 8.04 -6.94 11.97
CA GLU A 265 9.20 -7.48 12.70
C GLU A 265 10.02 -6.38 13.41
N THR A 266 9.89 -5.10 13.04
CA THR A 266 10.60 -3.99 13.71
C THR A 266 9.86 -3.43 14.92
N PHE A 267 8.65 -3.90 15.22
CA PHE A 267 7.82 -3.41 16.33
C PHE A 267 7.52 -4.54 17.33
N ASP A 268 7.30 -4.17 18.60
CA ASP A 268 6.63 -5.08 19.54
C ASP A 268 5.20 -5.32 19.04
N PRO A 269 4.78 -6.58 18.78
CA PRO A 269 3.42 -6.88 18.32
C PRO A 269 2.31 -6.33 19.22
N LYS A 270 2.58 -6.09 20.52
CA LYS A 270 1.62 -5.47 21.44
C LYS A 270 1.46 -3.97 21.19
N LYS A 271 2.50 -3.32 20.65
CA LYS A 271 2.55 -1.88 20.32
C LYS A 271 2.13 -1.60 18.86
N VAL A 272 1.37 -2.50 18.23
CA VAL A 272 0.84 -2.32 16.88
C VAL A 272 -0.68 -2.47 16.89
N PHE A 273 -1.39 -1.54 16.26
CA PHE A 273 -2.79 -1.75 15.89
C PHE A 273 -3.14 -1.16 14.52
N TYR A 274 -4.27 -1.61 14.00
CA TYR A 274 -4.74 -1.29 12.65
C TYR A 274 -6.09 -0.59 12.74
N LEU A 275 -6.28 0.47 11.93
CA LEU A 275 -7.57 1.13 11.80
C LEU A 275 -7.87 1.37 10.32
N ASN A 276 -8.90 0.69 9.83
CA ASN A 276 -9.26 0.70 8.40
C ASN A 276 -10.55 1.48 8.16
N PHE A 277 -10.48 2.46 7.26
CA PHE A 277 -11.63 3.23 6.79
C PHE A 277 -12.21 2.61 5.52
N LEU A 278 -13.44 2.12 5.59
CA LEU A 278 -14.17 1.57 4.45
C LEU A 278 -15.13 2.64 3.91
N THR A 279 -14.56 3.69 3.34
CA THR A 279 -15.27 4.84 2.80
C THR A 279 -14.76 5.16 1.40
N GLN A 280 -15.63 5.58 0.48
CA GLN A 280 -15.24 5.99 -0.88
C GLN A 280 -14.44 4.91 -1.65
N ILE A 281 -14.83 3.64 -1.48
CA ILE A 281 -14.12 2.51 -2.10
C ILE A 281 -14.35 2.53 -3.61
N THR A 282 -13.27 2.60 -4.39
CA THR A 282 -13.29 2.47 -5.85
C THR A 282 -12.62 1.19 -6.30
N ALA A 283 -12.91 0.77 -7.53
CA ALA A 283 -12.26 -0.39 -8.15
C ALA A 283 -10.76 -0.13 -8.46
N PHE A 284 -10.39 1.15 -8.60
CA PHE A 284 -9.06 1.57 -8.96
C PHE A 284 -8.20 1.88 -7.73
N CYS A 285 -6.89 1.79 -7.91
CA CYS A 285 -5.95 2.16 -6.86
C CYS A 285 -5.63 3.66 -6.94
N ASP A 286 -5.51 4.31 -5.77
CA ASP A 286 -5.05 5.69 -5.65
C ASP A 286 -3.70 5.99 -6.31
N CYS A 287 -2.85 4.98 -6.57
CA CYS A 287 -1.60 5.19 -7.28
C CYS A 287 -1.79 5.60 -8.75
N LEU A 288 -2.98 5.37 -9.32
CA LEU A 288 -3.36 5.94 -10.61
C LEU A 288 -3.63 7.44 -10.49
N GLY A 289 -4.08 7.87 -9.29
CA GLY A 289 -4.30 9.29 -8.99
C GLY A 289 -5.42 9.92 -9.80
N THR A 290 -6.36 9.11 -10.30
CA THR A 290 -7.49 9.50 -11.15
C THR A 290 -8.83 9.53 -10.40
N GLY A 291 -8.83 9.13 -9.12
CA GLY A 291 -10.02 8.84 -8.31
C GLY A 291 -10.45 9.96 -7.38
#